data_AF-A0A6P0RC15-F1
#
_entry.id   AF-A0A6P0RC15-F1
#
_cell.length_a   1.000
_cell.length_b   1.000
_cell.length_c   1.000
_cell.angle_alpha   90.00
_cell.angle_beta   90.00
_cell.angle_gamma   90.00
#
_symmetry.space_group_name_H-M   'P 1'
#
loop_
_entity.id
_entity.type
_entity.pdbx_description
1 polymer ?
#
loop_
_entity_poly.entity_id
_entity_poly.type
_entity_poly.pdbx_seq_one_letter_code
_entity_poly.pdbx_strand_id
1 'polypeptide(L)' 'MLYSTLLTLGPNTFSWISKIALIMIICNIVAIAFAKLTVKYPSVDPAMPGSNFFGGFRVASVLANSSFGHILGASVILG' A
#
# COMPACT_ATOMS: atom_id res chain seq x y z
N MET A 1 32.16 4.76 -20.59
CA MET A 1 30.96 5.64 -20.62
C MET A 1 29.66 4.85 -20.53
N LEU A 2 29.49 3.76 -21.29
CA LEU A 2 28.30 2.89 -21.24
C LEU A 2 28.09 2.18 -19.86
N TYR A 3 29.18 1.83 -19.18
CA TYR A 3 29.14 1.22 -17.84
C TYR A 3 28.62 2.19 -16.77
N SER A 4 29.00 3.47 -16.87
CA SER A 4 28.59 4.55 -15.96
C SER A 4 27.09 4.86 -16.10
N THR A 5 26.55 4.81 -17.33
CA THR A 5 25.11 4.97 -17.60
C THR A 5 24.26 3.79 -17.11
N LEU A 6 24.83 2.59 -17.03
CA LEU A 6 24.14 1.41 -16.47
C LEU A 6 24.12 1.43 -14.93
N LEU A 7 25.18 1.94 -14.27
CA LEU A 7 25.18 2.11 -12.81
C LEU A 7 24.22 3.21 -12.32
N THR A 8 24.00 4.27 -13.10
CA THR A 8 23.00 5.32 -12.78
C THR A 8 21.55 4.91 -13.05
N LEU A 9 21.33 3.76 -13.70
CA LEU A 9 20.02 3.09 -13.77
C LEU A 9 19.78 2.16 -12.57
N GLY A 10 20.71 2.08 -11.63
CA GLY A 10 20.51 1.37 -10.37
C GLY A 10 19.34 1.98 -9.59
N PRO A 11 18.55 1.16 -8.86
CA PRO A 11 17.43 1.68 -8.09
C PRO A 11 17.94 2.75 -7.11
N ASN A 12 17.39 3.97 -7.21
CA ASN A 12 17.62 5.02 -6.22
C ASN A 12 16.90 4.60 -4.93
N THR A 13 17.55 3.77 -4.13
CA THR A 13 17.01 3.35 -2.83
C THR A 13 17.19 4.51 -1.86
N PHE A 14 16.10 5.21 -1.57
CA PHE A 14 16.09 6.22 -0.52
C PHE A 14 16.29 5.54 0.84
N SER A 15 17.11 6.15 1.70
CA SER A 15 17.21 5.73 3.10
C SER A 15 15.83 5.86 3.77
N TRP A 16 15.50 4.95 4.67
CA TRP A 16 14.20 4.95 5.34
C TRP A 16 14.08 6.17 6.25
N ILE A 17 13.37 7.20 5.79
CA ILE A 17 13.11 8.43 6.55
C ILE A 17 11.61 8.62 6.81
N SER A 18 11.26 9.46 7.80
CA SER A 18 9.86 9.72 8.16
C SER A 18 8.97 10.21 7.00
N LYS A 19 9.55 10.88 5.99
CA LYS A 19 8.80 11.28 4.78
C LYS A 19 8.31 10.08 3.98
N ILE A 20 9.11 9.02 3.87
CA ILE A 20 8.75 7.79 3.14
C ILE A 20 7.61 7.07 3.87
N ALA A 21 7.70 7.00 5.21
CA ALA A 21 6.63 6.43 6.03
C ALA A 21 5.30 7.20 5.86
N LEU A 22 5.36 8.53 5.80
CA LEU A 22 4.18 9.37 5.55
C LEU A 22 3.54 9.05 4.19
N ILE A 23 4.35 8.96 3.13
CA ILE A 23 3.89 8.62 1.77
C ILE A 23 3.24 7.22 1.76
N MET A 24 3.84 6.24 2.42
CA MET A 24 3.29 4.89 2.55
C MET A 24 1.92 4.88 3.25
N ILE A 25 1.76 5.67 4.31
CA ILE A 25 0.47 5.79 5.02
C ILE A 25 -0.59 6.41 4.10
N ILE A 26 -0.24 7.46 3.34
CA ILE A 26 -1.16 8.09 2.40
C ILE A 26 -1.59 7.10 1.31
N CYS A 27 -0.65 6.33 0.73
CA CYS A 27 -0.98 5.28 -0.24
C CYS A 27 -1.91 4.21 0.34
N ASN A 28 -1.71 3.79 1.59
CA ASN A 28 -2.62 2.86 2.26
C ASN A 28 -4.02 3.46 2.46
N ILE A 29 -4.14 4.74 2.81
CA ILE A 29 -5.45 5.41 2.94
C ILE A 29 -6.17 5.47 1.58
N VAL A 30 -5.45 5.80 0.51
CA VAL A 30 -6.00 5.83 -0.86
C VAL A 30 -6.46 4.43 -1.28
N ALA A 31 -5.66 3.39 -1.00
CA ALA A 31 -6.04 2.02 -1.23
C ALA A 31 -7.34 1.66 -0.47
N ILE A 32 -7.44 1.99 0.82
CA ILE A 32 -8.63 1.72 1.65
C ILE A 32 -9.87 2.34 1.00
N ALA A 33 -9.76 3.59 0.54
CA ALA A 33 -10.87 4.29 -0.12
C ALA A 33 -11.27 3.59 -1.42
N PHE A 34 -10.30 3.16 -2.23
CA PHE A 34 -10.57 2.45 -3.48
C PHE A 34 -11.19 1.07 -3.24
N ALA A 35 -10.69 0.34 -2.25
CA ALA A 35 -11.22 -0.95 -1.85
C ALA A 35 -12.67 -0.83 -1.36
N LYS A 36 -13.02 0.25 -0.64
CA LYS A 36 -14.41 0.50 -0.19
C LYS A 36 -15.38 0.67 -1.35
N LEU A 37 -14.92 1.22 -2.48
CA LEU A 37 -15.76 1.49 -3.64
C LEU A 37 -15.80 0.32 -4.63
N THR A 38 -14.75 -0.51 -4.67
CA THR A 38 -14.55 -1.50 -5.75
C THR A 38 -14.76 -2.95 -5.30
N VAL A 39 -14.56 -3.26 -4.01
CA VAL A 39 -14.62 -4.65 -3.54
C VAL A 39 -16.08 -5.12 -3.42
N LYS A 40 -16.44 -6.11 -4.24
CA LYS A 40 -17.80 -6.69 -4.32
C LYS A 40 -18.16 -7.58 -3.12
N TYR A 41 -17.18 -8.28 -2.54
CA TYR A 41 -17.36 -9.15 -1.36
C TYR A 41 -16.40 -8.75 -0.24
N PRO A 42 -16.63 -7.61 0.43
CA PRO A 42 -15.73 -7.10 1.47
C PRO A 42 -15.78 -7.93 2.76
N SER A 43 -16.76 -8.83 2.87
CA SER A 43 -17.20 -9.47 4.10
C SER A 43 -17.09 -11.00 4.11
N VAL A 44 -16.09 -11.57 3.43
CA VAL A 44 -15.77 -13.01 3.59
C VAL A 44 -15.14 -13.28 4.97
N ASP A 45 -15.64 -14.30 5.66
CA ASP A 45 -15.12 -14.78 6.95
C ASP A 45 -13.59 -15.01 6.92
N PRO A 46 -12.84 -14.66 7.98
CA PRO A 46 -13.26 -14.43 9.38
C PRO A 46 -13.60 -12.98 9.75
N ALA A 47 -14.41 -12.77 10.80
CA ALA A 47 -14.76 -11.44 11.29
C ALA A 47 -13.57 -10.79 12.00
N MET A 48 -13.33 -9.51 11.75
CA MET A 48 -12.32 -8.76 12.48
C MET A 48 -12.91 -8.24 13.80
N PRO A 49 -12.24 -8.43 14.95
CA PRO A 49 -12.64 -7.77 16.18
C PRO A 49 -12.51 -6.24 15.98
N GLY A 50 -13.60 -5.50 16.21
CA GLY A 50 -13.64 -4.05 15.99
C GLY A 50 -13.87 -3.61 14.53
N SER A 51 -14.64 -4.38 13.74
CA SER A 51 -15.00 -4.08 12.34
C SER A 51 -15.53 -2.66 12.10
N ASN A 52 -16.06 -1.98 13.13
CA ASN A 52 -16.55 -0.61 13.06
C ASN A 52 -15.45 0.41 12.71
N PHE A 53 -14.21 0.19 13.16
CA PHE A 53 -13.07 1.06 12.84
C PHE A 53 -12.54 0.86 11.41
N PHE A 54 -12.84 -0.28 10.80
CA PHE A 54 -12.40 -0.64 9.46
C PHE A 54 -13.55 -0.56 8.44
N GLY A 55 -14.61 0.21 8.73
CA GLY A 55 -15.71 0.46 7.80
C GLY A 55 -16.50 -0.79 7.41
N GLY A 56 -16.54 -1.80 8.30
CA GLY A 56 -17.19 -3.09 8.03
C GLY A 56 -16.31 -4.10 7.29
N PHE A 57 -15.04 -3.77 7.01
CA PHE A 57 -14.09 -4.74 6.48
C PHE A 57 -13.79 -5.86 7.48
N ARG A 58 -13.47 -7.02 6.90
CA ARG A 58 -13.09 -8.25 7.60
C ARG A 58 -11.59 -8.48 7.43
N VAL A 59 -11.05 -9.49 8.10
CA VAL A 59 -9.59 -9.71 8.17
C VAL A 59 -8.98 -9.83 6.77
N ALA A 60 -9.63 -10.58 5.88
CA ALA A 60 -9.15 -10.77 4.51
C ALA A 60 -9.17 -9.47 3.69
N SER A 61 -10.20 -8.65 3.81
CA SER A 61 -10.30 -7.39 3.05
C SER A 61 -9.37 -6.31 3.59
N VAL A 62 -9.14 -6.23 4.91
CA VAL A 62 -8.13 -5.34 5.49
C VAL A 62 -6.73 -5.73 5.02
N LEU A 63 -6.42 -7.03 5.03
CA LEU A 63 -5.12 -7.53 4.59
C LEU A 63 -4.90 -7.29 3.09
N ALA A 64 -5.86 -7.66 2.24
CA ALA A 64 -5.77 -7.48 0.79
C ALA A 64 -5.59 -6.01 0.41
N ASN A 65 -6.38 -5.13 1.04
CA ASN A 65 -6.26 -3.71 0.81
C ASN A 65 -4.91 -3.13 1.30
N SER A 66 -4.43 -3.52 2.48
CA SER A 66 -3.13 -3.07 2.98
C SER A 66 -1.99 -3.54 2.08
N SER A 67 -2.04 -4.78 1.59
CA SER A 67 -1.09 -5.30 0.61
C SER A 67 -1.11 -4.49 -0.68
N PHE A 68 -2.30 -4.14 -1.20
CA PHE A 68 -2.42 -3.27 -2.37
C PHE A 68 -1.87 -1.86 -2.11
N GLY A 69 -2.15 -1.29 -0.94
CA GLY A 69 -1.56 -0.02 -0.50
C GLY A 69 -0.04 -0.04 -0.43
N HIS A 70 0.56 -1.16 -0.01
CA HIS A 70 2.02 -1.34 -0.02
C HIS A 70 2.61 -1.45 -1.43
N ILE A 71 1.91 -2.13 -2.36
CA ILE A 71 2.33 -2.18 -3.77
C ILE A 71 2.30 -0.78 -4.39
N LEU A 72 1.24 -0.01 -4.14
CA LEU A 72 1.15 1.38 -4.57
C LEU A 72 2.23 2.24 -3.92
N GLY A 73 2.42 2.11 -2.61
CA GLY A 73 3.44 2.85 -1.87
C GLY A 73 4.85 2.58 -2.40
N ALA A 74 5.21 1.32 -2.62
CA ALA A 74 6.51 0.96 -3.20
C ALA A 74 6.68 1.57 -4.60
N SER A 75 5.63 1.53 -5.43
CA SER A 75 5.66 2.13 -6.77
C SER A 75 5.85 3.65 -6.73
N VAL A 76 5.18 4.35 -5.80
CA VAL A 76 5.27 5.81 -5.63
C VAL A 76 6.58 6.25 -4.99
N ILE A 77 7.17 5.43 -4.13
CA ILE A 77 8.45 5.75 -3.45
C ILE A 77 9.65 5.52 -4.39
N LEU A 78 9.58 4.50 -5.25
CA LEU A 78 10.68 4.15 -6.16
C LEU A 78 10.57 4.79 -7.55
N GLY A 79 9.38 5.23 -7.96
CA GLY A 79 9.12 5.91 -9.24
C GLY A 79 9.48 7.39 -9.20
#